data_AF-A0A1Z1M3N2-F1
#
_entry.id   AF-A0A1Z1M3N2-F1
#
_cell.length_a   1.000
_cell.length_b   1.000
_cell.length_c   1.000
_cell.angle_alpha   90.00
_cell.angle_beta   90.00
_cell.angle_gamma   90.00
#
_symmetry.space_group_name_H-M   'P 1'
#
loop_
_entity.id
_entity.type
_entity.pdbx_description
1 polymer ?
#
loop_
_entity_poly.entity_id
_entity_poly.type
_entity_poly.pdbx_seq_one_letter_code
_entity_poly.pdbx_strand_id
1 'polypeptide(L)'
;MTNKKKIIKKKIDLLIISLEILNIYFNISKNKSEFSQLNKDLSSISLKINDQFEHIIRYTYIIKIAIKKHLLHHIANDILRSYIVSNDTRFISKYIKKFHNTYCKQKEYYKNYKLLNDKSKININHIALTNLYIITKLIQKNGTHMLVKYLME
;
A
#
# COMPACT_ATOMS: atom_id res chain seq x y z
N MET A 1 11.22 -23.41 -3.37
CA MET A 1 11.47 -22.01 -2.97
C MET A 1 10.31 -21.13 -3.41
N THR A 2 9.38 -20.85 -2.49
CA THR A 2 8.32 -19.87 -2.69
C THR A 2 8.95 -18.51 -3.01
N ASN A 3 8.58 -17.98 -4.17
CA ASN A 3 9.30 -16.94 -4.89
C ASN A 3 9.23 -15.60 -4.11
N LYS A 4 10.21 -15.28 -3.24
CA LYS A 4 10.28 -14.06 -2.41
C LYS A 4 9.90 -12.79 -3.17
N LYS A 5 10.30 -12.71 -4.44
CA LYS A 5 9.93 -11.64 -5.38
C LYS A 5 8.42 -11.47 -5.56
N LYS A 6 7.65 -12.56 -5.64
CA LYS A 6 6.18 -12.51 -5.71
C LYS A 6 5.56 -11.96 -4.41
N ILE A 7 6.17 -12.26 -3.25
CA ILE A 7 5.71 -11.75 -1.95
C ILE A 7 5.95 -10.24 -1.86
N ILE A 8 7.17 -9.78 -2.18
CA ILE A 8 7.52 -8.36 -2.19
C ILE A 8 6.60 -7.59 -3.14
N LYS A 9 6.46 -8.09 -4.39
CA LYS A 9 5.57 -7.47 -5.38
C LYS A 9 4.14 -7.34 -4.84
N LYS A 10 3.60 -8.40 -4.25
CA LYS A 10 2.25 -8.39 -3.66
C LYS A 10 2.13 -7.35 -2.54
N LYS A 11 3.13 -7.21 -1.66
CA LYS A 11 3.12 -6.18 -0.60
C LYS A 11 3.14 -4.77 -1.19
N ILE A 12 3.93 -4.54 -2.22
CA ILE A 12 3.96 -3.28 -2.97
C ILE A 12 2.58 -3.01 -3.57
N ASP A 13 1.99 -3.98 -4.27
CA ASP A 13 0.66 -3.82 -4.89
C ASP A 13 -0.42 -3.48 -3.85
N LEU A 14 -0.39 -4.15 -2.68
CA LEU A 14 -1.31 -3.85 -1.56
C LEU A 14 -1.08 -2.46 -0.96
N LEU A 15 0.18 -2.03 -0.85
CA LEU A 15 0.51 -0.68 -0.39
C LEU A 15 0.03 0.38 -1.40
N ILE A 16 0.19 0.13 -2.69
CA ILE A 16 -0.32 0.98 -3.78
C ILE A 16 -1.84 1.15 -3.68
N ILE A 17 -2.60 0.06 -3.50
CA ILE A 17 -4.05 0.11 -3.28
C ILE A 17 -4.38 1.05 -2.10
N SER A 18 -3.60 0.99 -1.02
CA SER A 18 -3.81 1.84 0.15
C SER A 18 -3.62 3.31 -0.19
N LEU A 19 -2.54 3.64 -0.91
CA LEU A 19 -2.27 5.01 -1.32
C LEU A 19 -3.33 5.54 -2.29
N GLU A 20 -3.80 4.70 -3.23
CA GLU A 20 -4.86 5.03 -4.17
C GLU A 20 -6.15 5.37 -3.43
N ILE A 21 -6.49 4.60 -2.40
CA ILE A 21 -7.71 4.83 -1.62
C ILE A 21 -7.63 6.13 -0.84
N LEU A 22 -6.50 6.39 -0.18
CA LEU A 22 -6.29 7.65 0.53
C LEU A 22 -6.41 8.82 -0.43
N ASN A 23 -5.82 8.73 -1.63
CA ASN A 23 -5.88 9.80 -2.60
C ASN A 23 -7.27 9.99 -3.23
N ILE A 24 -7.97 8.92 -3.61
CA ILE A 24 -9.24 9.04 -4.34
C ILE A 24 -10.43 9.33 -3.42
N TYR A 25 -10.44 8.74 -2.22
CA TYR A 25 -11.63 8.75 -1.36
C TYR A 25 -11.53 9.65 -0.14
N PHE A 26 -10.32 10.09 0.21
CA PHE A 26 -10.08 10.88 1.41
C PHE A 26 -9.31 12.17 1.13
N ASN A 27 -8.55 12.25 0.03
CA ASN A 27 -7.95 13.49 -0.42
C ASN A 27 -8.95 14.26 -1.28
N ILE A 28 -9.15 15.55 -0.97
CA ILE A 28 -10.09 16.43 -1.69
C ILE A 28 -9.55 16.77 -3.09
N SER A 29 -8.22 16.66 -3.31
CA SER A 29 -7.62 16.86 -4.64
C SER A 29 -7.97 15.70 -5.57
N LYS A 30 -8.97 15.89 -6.44
CA LYS A 30 -9.57 14.90 -7.36
C LYS A 30 -8.65 14.41 -8.50
N ASN A 31 -7.33 14.48 -8.38
CA ASN A 31 -6.40 14.15 -9.47
C ASN A 31 -6.18 12.64 -9.63
N LYS A 32 -7.20 11.93 -10.13
CA LYS A 32 -7.13 10.50 -10.49
C LYS A 32 -6.03 10.19 -11.52
N SER A 33 -5.73 11.14 -12.41
CA SER A 33 -4.74 10.99 -13.48
C SER A 33 -3.32 10.79 -12.95
N GLU A 34 -2.92 11.54 -11.91
CA GLU A 34 -1.56 11.44 -11.35
C GLU A 34 -1.31 10.10 -10.65
N PHE A 35 -2.34 9.53 -10.02
CA PHE A 35 -2.24 8.22 -9.40
C PHE A 35 -2.16 7.08 -10.42
N SER A 36 -2.82 7.25 -11.58
CA SER A 36 -2.67 6.32 -12.70
C SER A 36 -1.23 6.32 -13.24
N GLN A 37 -0.55 7.48 -13.22
CA GLN A 37 0.85 7.59 -13.61
C GLN A 37 1.77 6.88 -12.61
N LEU A 38 1.54 7.05 -11.30
CA LEU A 38 2.26 6.31 -10.27
C LEU A 38 2.12 4.78 -10.46
N ASN A 39 0.91 4.30 -10.76
CA ASN A 39 0.71 2.88 -11.06
C ASN A 39 1.49 2.43 -12.29
N LYS A 40 1.55 3.25 -13.35
CA LYS A 40 2.37 2.98 -14.54
C LYS A 40 3.86 2.93 -14.18
N ASP A 41 4.36 3.94 -13.50
CA ASP A 41 5.76 4.04 -13.10
C ASP A 41 6.18 2.84 -12.24
N LEU A 42 5.34 2.43 -11.28
CA LEU A 42 5.60 1.27 -10.42
C LEU A 42 5.48 -0.05 -11.21
N SER A 43 4.52 -0.16 -12.13
CA SER A 43 4.36 -1.35 -12.99
C SER A 43 5.51 -1.53 -13.99
N SER A 44 6.15 -0.43 -14.39
CA SER A 44 7.29 -0.42 -15.32
C SER A 44 8.58 -0.93 -14.70
N ILE A 45 8.66 -0.98 -13.37
CA ILE A 45 9.83 -1.49 -12.64
C ILE A 45 9.84 -3.02 -12.74
N SER A 46 10.43 -3.52 -13.82
CA SER A 46 10.64 -4.95 -14.04
C SER A 46 11.69 -5.48 -13.06
N LEU A 47 11.26 -6.25 -12.07
CA LEU A 47 12.16 -6.88 -11.10
C LEU A 47 13.06 -7.92 -11.80
N LYS A 48 14.27 -7.56 -12.25
CA LYS A 48 15.30 -8.55 -12.62
C LYS A 48 15.92 -9.16 -11.35
N ILE A 49 16.48 -10.37 -11.45
CA ILE A 49 16.94 -11.13 -10.27
C ILE A 49 18.12 -10.44 -9.55
N ASN A 50 18.98 -9.75 -10.29
CA ASN A 50 20.21 -9.16 -9.76
C ASN A 50 19.99 -7.77 -9.11
N ASP A 51 18.85 -7.13 -9.34
CA ASP A 51 18.64 -5.70 -9.00
C ASP A 51 17.61 -5.51 -7.87
N GLN A 52 17.32 -6.55 -7.08
CA GLN A 52 16.21 -6.53 -6.11
C GLN A 52 16.31 -5.39 -5.09
N PHE A 53 17.51 -5.09 -4.59
CA PHE A 53 17.71 -4.05 -3.60
C PHE A 53 17.58 -2.65 -4.19
N GLU A 54 18.19 -2.40 -5.36
CA GLU A 54 18.06 -1.14 -6.10
C GLU A 54 16.59 -0.84 -6.41
N HIS A 55 15.84 -1.86 -6.85
CA HIS A 55 14.42 -1.72 -7.08
C HIS A 55 13.66 -1.35 -5.81
N ILE A 56 13.90 -2.02 -4.67
CA ILE A 56 13.25 -1.69 -3.39
C ILE A 56 13.52 -0.23 -2.99
N ILE A 57 14.75 0.26 -3.18
CA ILE A 57 15.10 1.67 -2.94
C ILE A 57 14.28 2.58 -3.87
N ARG A 58 14.26 2.28 -5.17
CA ARG A 58 13.52 3.08 -6.17
C ARG A 58 12.01 3.11 -5.88
N TYR A 59 11.43 1.96 -5.54
CA TYR A 59 10.03 1.85 -5.10
C TYR A 59 9.77 2.73 -3.87
N THR A 60 10.63 2.59 -2.85
CA THR A 60 10.53 3.37 -1.61
C THR A 60 10.58 4.87 -1.87
N TYR A 61 11.47 5.30 -2.77
CA TYR A 61 11.61 6.70 -3.16
C TYR A 61 10.34 7.24 -3.85
N ILE A 62 9.82 6.53 -4.85
CA ILE A 62 8.60 6.93 -5.58
C ILE A 62 7.40 7.00 -4.61
N ILE A 63 7.23 5.98 -3.76
CA ILE A 63 6.17 5.96 -2.75
C ILE A 63 6.28 7.17 -1.81
N LYS A 64 7.49 7.49 -1.34
CA LYS A 64 7.72 8.62 -0.45
C LYS A 64 7.38 9.97 -1.09
N ILE A 65 7.76 10.15 -2.36
CA ILE A 65 7.37 11.34 -3.14
C ILE A 65 5.85 11.46 -3.20
N ALA A 66 5.16 10.37 -3.55
CA ALA A 66 3.70 10.38 -3.66
C ALA A 66 3.01 10.71 -2.35
N ILE A 67 3.45 10.09 -1.25
CA ILE A 67 2.92 10.36 0.10
C ILE A 67 3.12 11.82 0.49
N LYS A 68 4.27 12.42 0.16
CA LYS A 68 4.56 13.82 0.46
C LYS A 68 3.74 14.76 -0.42
N LYS A 69 3.72 14.54 -1.74
CA LYS A 69 3.00 15.37 -2.71
C LYS A 69 1.51 15.45 -2.40
N HIS A 70 0.89 14.33 -2.03
CA HIS A 70 -0.54 14.24 -1.79
C HIS A 70 -0.92 14.29 -0.29
N LEU A 71 0.04 14.58 0.60
CA LEU A 71 -0.17 14.64 2.04
C LEU A 71 -0.85 13.38 2.63
N LEU A 72 -0.66 12.21 2.00
CA LEU A 72 -1.37 10.97 2.35
C LEU A 72 -1.08 10.51 3.77
N HIS A 73 0.08 10.89 4.31
CA HIS A 73 0.46 10.62 5.69
C HIS A 73 -0.43 11.38 6.70
N HIS A 74 -0.87 12.60 6.41
CA HIS A 74 -1.81 13.34 7.25
C HIS A 74 -3.17 12.63 7.26
N ILE A 75 -3.68 12.28 6.09
CA ILE A 75 -4.94 11.55 5.95
C ILE A 75 -4.90 10.21 6.70
N ALA A 76 -3.81 9.44 6.54
CA ALA A 76 -3.63 8.18 7.26
C ALA A 76 -3.57 8.39 8.78
N ASN A 77 -2.90 9.46 9.25
CA ASN A 77 -2.86 9.83 10.66
C ASN A 77 -4.26 10.18 11.18
N ASP A 78 -5.06 10.93 10.44
CA ASP A 78 -6.41 11.32 10.86
C ASP A 78 -7.34 10.11 10.98
N ILE A 79 -7.25 9.17 10.02
CA ILE A 79 -7.99 7.89 10.08
C ILE A 79 -7.58 7.08 11.31
N LEU A 80 -6.28 6.94 11.59
CA LEU A 80 -5.82 6.17 12.75
C LEU A 80 -6.13 6.87 14.08
N ARG A 81 -5.98 8.19 14.14
CA ARG A 81 -6.22 9.00 15.34
C ARG A 81 -7.70 9.02 15.70
N SER A 82 -8.60 9.17 14.73
CA SER A 82 -10.06 9.10 14.98
C SER A 82 -10.49 7.74 15.55
N TYR A 83 -9.82 6.67 15.14
CA TYR A 83 -10.05 5.35 15.72
C TYR A 83 -9.49 5.23 17.16
N ILE A 84 -8.25 5.66 17.40
CA ILE A 84 -7.58 5.49 18.70
C ILE A 84 -8.15 6.44 19.78
N VAL A 85 -8.41 7.70 19.44
CA VAL A 85 -8.75 8.75 20.41
C VAL A 85 -10.25 8.83 20.66
N SER A 86 -11.05 8.75 19.59
CA SER A 86 -12.51 8.95 19.67
C SER A 86 -13.31 7.65 19.56
N ASN A 87 -12.66 6.49 19.40
CA ASN A 87 -13.32 5.22 19.03
C ASN A 87 -14.25 5.36 17.81
N ASP A 88 -14.02 6.36 16.94
CA ASP A 88 -14.84 6.57 15.75
C ASP A 88 -14.39 5.60 14.68
N THR A 89 -15.20 4.56 14.49
CA THR A 89 -14.91 3.49 13.54
C THR A 89 -15.32 3.83 12.11
N ARG A 90 -15.97 4.99 11.85
CA ARG A 90 -16.55 5.29 10.53
C ARG A 90 -15.48 5.44 9.46
N PHE A 91 -14.43 6.23 9.71
CA PHE A 91 -13.36 6.46 8.73
C PHE A 91 -12.57 5.18 8.45
N ILE A 92 -12.20 4.45 9.49
CA ILE A 92 -11.43 3.21 9.34
C ILE A 92 -12.24 2.11 8.67
N SER A 93 -13.53 1.98 9.00
CA SER A 93 -14.44 1.02 8.34
C SER A 93 -14.66 1.38 6.87
N LYS A 94 -14.82 2.67 6.56
CA LYS A 94 -14.92 3.17 5.18
C LYS A 94 -13.65 2.85 4.40
N TYR A 95 -12.48 3.11 4.98
CA TYR A 95 -11.19 2.78 4.38
C TYR A 95 -11.06 1.28 4.12
N ILE A 96 -11.27 0.44 5.14
CA ILE A 96 -11.18 -1.03 5.02
C ILE A 96 -12.15 -1.55 3.95
N LYS A 97 -13.39 -1.06 3.91
CA LYS A 97 -14.37 -1.44 2.90
C LYS A 97 -13.90 -1.08 1.49
N LYS A 98 -13.33 0.10 1.29
CA LYS A 98 -12.77 0.52 0.00
C LYS A 98 -11.54 -0.31 -0.37
N PHE A 99 -10.67 -0.60 0.59
CA PHE A 99 -9.50 -1.46 0.43
C PHE A 99 -9.89 -2.84 -0.06
N HIS A 100 -10.83 -3.47 0.65
CA HIS A 100 -11.37 -4.76 0.27
C HIS A 100 -11.98 -4.74 -1.13
N ASN A 101 -12.79 -3.73 -1.46
CA ASN A 101 -13.42 -3.63 -2.77
C ASN A 101 -12.41 -3.46 -3.91
N THR A 102 -11.41 -2.58 -3.75
CA THR A 102 -10.36 -2.39 -4.76
C THR A 102 -9.51 -3.66 -4.90
N TYR A 103 -9.13 -4.27 -3.79
CA TYR A 103 -8.41 -5.55 -3.78
C TYR A 103 -9.20 -6.66 -4.49
N CYS A 104 -10.50 -6.81 -4.20
CA CYS A 104 -11.35 -7.82 -4.81
C CYS A 104 -11.54 -7.61 -6.32
N LYS A 105 -11.67 -6.36 -6.78
CA LYS A 105 -11.70 -6.03 -8.22
C LYS A 105 -10.40 -6.40 -8.91
N GLN A 106 -9.26 -6.12 -8.28
CA GLN A 106 -7.96 -6.52 -8.79
C GLN A 106 -7.70 -8.03 -8.64
N LYS A 107 -8.47 -8.75 -7.83
CA LYS A 107 -8.30 -10.19 -7.58
C LYS A 107 -8.57 -11.05 -8.82
N GLU A 108 -9.31 -10.57 -9.81
CA GLU A 108 -9.38 -11.25 -11.13
C GLU A 108 -8.03 -11.32 -11.82
N TYR A 109 -7.16 -10.32 -11.64
CA TYR A 109 -5.75 -10.36 -12.07
C TYR A 109 -4.92 -11.37 -11.26
N TYR A 110 -5.25 -11.56 -9.98
CA TYR A 110 -4.57 -12.52 -9.09
C TYR A 110 -5.14 -13.94 -9.09
N LYS A 111 -6.31 -14.21 -9.73
CA LYS A 111 -6.92 -15.55 -9.85
C LYS A 111 -5.95 -16.58 -10.46
N ASN A 112 -5.09 -16.13 -11.39
CA ASN A 112 -4.07 -16.98 -12.04
C ASN A 112 -2.84 -17.24 -11.15
N TYR A 113 -2.67 -16.48 -10.07
CA TYR A 113 -1.62 -16.71 -9.07
C TYR A 113 -2.20 -17.59 -7.96
N LYS A 114 -2.22 -18.91 -8.21
CA LYS A 114 -2.67 -20.05 -7.35
C LYS A 114 -2.34 -19.98 -5.83
N LEU A 115 -1.50 -19.05 -5.38
CA LEU A 115 -1.00 -18.90 -4.01
C LEU A 115 -1.99 -18.28 -3.01
N LEU A 116 -3.23 -17.98 -3.42
CA LEU A 116 -4.26 -17.41 -2.54
C LEU A 116 -5.33 -18.43 -2.07
N ASN A 117 -5.30 -19.66 -2.57
CA ASN A 117 -6.20 -20.73 -2.14
C ASN A 117 -5.63 -21.62 -1.03
N ASP A 118 -4.38 -21.41 -0.62
CA ASP A 118 -3.79 -22.18 0.48
C ASP A 118 -4.16 -21.56 1.82
N LYS A 119 -5.26 -22.09 2.40
CA LYS A 119 -5.59 -22.35 3.82
C LYS A 119 -5.30 -21.31 4.92
N SER A 120 -4.60 -20.22 4.64
CA SER A 120 -4.36 -19.11 5.55
C SER A 120 -5.38 -18.03 5.24
N LYS A 121 -6.27 -17.75 6.19
CA LYS A 121 -7.19 -16.63 6.16
C LYS A 121 -6.33 -15.36 6.22
N ILE A 122 -5.81 -14.89 5.07
CA ILE A 122 -5.07 -13.63 5.02
C ILE A 122 -5.99 -12.57 5.59
N ASN A 123 -5.62 -12.02 6.75
CA ASN A 123 -6.40 -10.99 7.40
C ASN A 123 -6.20 -9.68 6.63
N ILE A 124 -7.01 -9.50 5.59
CA ILE A 124 -6.97 -8.35 4.69
C ILE A 124 -7.14 -7.03 5.44
N ASN A 125 -7.89 -7.04 6.55
CA ASN A 125 -8.06 -5.89 7.42
C ASN A 125 -6.73 -5.57 8.12
N HIS A 126 -6.03 -6.58 8.65
CA HIS A 126 -4.71 -6.39 9.25
C HIS A 126 -3.69 -5.83 8.24
N ILE A 127 -3.71 -6.30 7.00
CA ILE A 127 -2.87 -5.73 5.93
C ILE A 127 -3.22 -4.25 5.68
N ALA A 128 -4.51 -3.93 5.55
CA ALA A 128 -4.96 -2.57 5.31
C ALA A 128 -4.51 -1.62 6.44
N LEU A 129 -4.66 -2.06 7.70
CA LEU A 129 -4.22 -1.31 8.88
C LEU A 129 -2.69 -1.16 8.94
N THR A 130 -1.95 -2.22 8.63
CA THR A 130 -0.49 -2.19 8.57
C THR A 130 -0.01 -1.20 7.51
N ASN A 131 -0.63 -1.20 6.33
CA ASN A 131 -0.31 -0.25 5.28
C ASN A 131 -0.58 1.20 5.70
N LEU A 132 -1.72 1.47 6.35
CA LEU A 132 -1.99 2.80 6.92
C LEU A 132 -0.88 3.24 7.87
N TYR A 133 -0.48 2.35 8.78
CA TYR A 133 0.60 2.62 9.71
C TYR A 133 1.94 2.88 9.02
N ILE A 134 2.31 2.09 8.02
CA ILE A 134 3.53 2.32 7.23
C ILE A 134 3.50 3.70 6.55
N ILE A 135 2.35 4.09 5.99
CA ILE A 135 2.18 5.39 5.33
C ILE A 135 2.39 6.56 6.31
N THR A 136 1.91 6.45 7.55
CA THR A 136 2.13 7.51 8.56
C THR A 136 3.60 7.63 8.98
N LYS A 137 4.35 6.53 8.96
CA LYS A 137 5.77 6.50 9.35
C LYS A 137 6.72 6.89 8.24
N LEU A 138 6.32 6.77 6.96
CA LEU A 138 7.21 6.94 5.81
C LEU A 138 7.82 8.35 5.65
N ILE A 139 7.19 9.37 6.22
CA ILE A 139 7.73 10.74 6.25
C ILE A 139 8.81 10.94 7.33
N GLN A 140 8.89 10.06 8.32
CA GLN A 140 9.84 10.15 9.42
C GLN A 140 11.25 9.74 8.96
N LYS A 141 12.28 10.13 9.72
CA LYS A 141 13.69 9.82 9.42
C LYS A 141 13.93 8.31 9.23
N ASN A 142 13.26 7.48 10.03
CA ASN A 142 13.36 6.01 9.99
C ASN A 142 12.29 5.33 9.10
N GLY A 143 11.45 6.12 8.41
CA GLY A 143 10.33 5.60 7.62
C GLY A 143 10.77 4.72 6.45
N THR A 144 11.86 5.10 5.78
CA THR A 144 12.47 4.31 4.70
C THR A 144 12.87 2.92 5.19
N HIS A 145 13.56 2.86 6.34
CA HIS A 145 13.97 1.59 6.95
C HIS A 145 12.77 0.72 7.32
N MET A 146 11.71 1.31 7.87
CA MET A 146 10.46 0.58 8.17
C MET A 146 9.81 0.00 6.92
N LEU A 147 9.76 0.73 5.81
CA LEU A 147 9.19 0.21 4.56
C LEU A 147 10.04 -0.92 3.99
N VAL A 148 11.37 -0.78 3.97
CA VAL A 148 12.27 -1.86 3.52
C VAL A 148 12.07 -3.11 4.35
N LYS A 149 12.04 -2.97 5.69
CA LYS A 149 11.77 -4.07 6.62
C LYS A 149 10.42 -4.74 6.32
N TYR A 150 9.35 -3.94 6.21
CA TYR A 150 8.01 -4.43 5.87
C TYR A 150 7.98 -5.21 4.55
N LEU A 151 8.72 -4.77 3.52
CA LEU A 151 8.76 -5.46 2.23
C LEU A 151 9.50 -6.79 2.32
N MET A 152 10.59 -6.87 3.10
CA MET A 152 11.48 -8.02 3.17
C MET A 152 11.02 -9.13 4.14
N GLU A 153 10.27 -8.80 5.19
CA GLU A 153 9.77 -9.75 6.22
C GLU A 153 8.36 -10.27 5.91
#